data_AF-A0A7V9QLG3-F1
#
_entry.id   AF-A0A7V9QLG3-F1
#
_cell.length_a   1.000
_cell.length_b   1.000
_cell.length_c   1.000
_cell.angle_alpha   90.00
_cell.angle_beta   90.00
_cell.angle_gamma   90.00
#
_symmetry.space_group_name_H-M   'P 1'
#
loop_
_entity.id
_entity.type
_entity.pdbx_description
1 polymer ?
#
loop_
_entity_poly.entity_id
_entity_poly.type
_entity_poly.pdbx_seq_one_letter_code
_entity_poly.pdbx_strand_id
1 'polypeptide(L)'
;MPNNTEGQGRSNRGFAAMDADQQREIASKGGRAAHEQGTAHEFSPDEARAAGRKGGVSVSKNRQHMSEIGRKGGEARGRKQGRGNGSAARENGAAPESNDNIKSASSDGAMFGPPNPLDVITDG
;
A
#
# COMPACT_ATOMS: atom_id res chain seq x y z
N MET A 1 29.58 58.83 -18.29
CA MET A 1 29.48 57.46 -18.84
C MET A 1 28.66 56.62 -17.87
N PRO A 2 27.36 56.38 -18.08
CA PRO A 2 26.60 55.47 -17.23
C PRO A 2 26.94 54.01 -17.58
N ASN A 3 27.18 53.19 -16.56
CA ASN A 3 27.65 51.82 -16.67
C ASN A 3 26.44 50.87 -16.74
N ASN A 4 26.22 50.29 -17.91
CA ASN A 4 25.13 49.37 -18.19
C ASN A 4 25.44 47.98 -17.60
N THR A 5 24.84 47.64 -16.46
CA THR A 5 24.84 46.27 -15.90
C THR A 5 23.43 45.72 -15.88
N GLU A 6 22.72 45.83 -17.01
CA GLU A 6 21.44 45.17 -17.24
C GLU A 6 21.69 43.73 -17.67
N GLY A 7 21.08 42.76 -16.97
CA GLY A 7 21.00 41.38 -17.43
C GLY A 7 21.70 40.32 -16.58
N GLN A 8 21.76 40.44 -15.25
CA GLN A 8 21.98 39.26 -14.42
C GLN A 8 20.67 38.47 -14.30
N GLY A 9 20.30 37.78 -15.39
CA GLY A 9 19.31 36.71 -15.36
C GLY A 9 19.65 35.76 -14.22
N ARG A 10 18.65 35.39 -13.42
CA ARG A 10 18.80 34.48 -12.27
C ARG A 10 19.63 33.29 -12.73
N SER A 11 20.88 33.25 -12.28
CA SER A 11 21.83 32.23 -12.71
C SER A 11 21.24 30.88 -12.34
N ASN A 12 21.18 29.97 -13.32
CA ASN A 12 20.77 28.58 -13.15
C ASN A 12 21.65 27.92 -12.07
N ARG A 13 21.28 28.12 -10.82
CA ARG A 13 22.00 27.71 -9.62
C ARG A 13 21.01 27.02 -8.69
N GLY A 14 21.52 26.06 -7.94
CA GLY A 14 20.73 25.30 -6.98
C GLY A 14 20.22 23.98 -7.53
N PHE A 15 19.55 23.23 -6.66
CA PHE A 15 19.21 21.83 -6.86
C PHE A 15 18.33 21.55 -8.08
N ALA A 16 17.48 22.51 -8.46
CA ALA A 16 16.57 22.41 -9.59
C ALA A 16 17.24 22.70 -10.95
N ALA A 17 18.42 23.33 -10.94
CA ALA A 17 19.17 23.67 -12.14
C ALA A 17 20.25 22.63 -12.49
N MET A 18 20.42 21.59 -11.67
CA MET A 18 21.35 20.47 -11.88
C MET A 18 20.77 19.41 -12.82
N ASP A 19 21.64 18.56 -13.37
CA ASP A 19 21.22 17.40 -14.14
C ASP A 19 20.42 16.41 -13.28
N ALA A 20 19.43 15.75 -13.89
CA ALA A 20 18.49 14.87 -13.18
C ALA A 20 19.18 13.69 -12.48
N ASP A 21 20.24 13.15 -13.08
CA ASP A 21 21.02 12.06 -12.50
C ASP A 21 21.80 12.53 -11.26
N GLN A 22 22.40 13.73 -11.35
CA GLN A 22 23.10 14.34 -10.23
C GLN A 22 22.13 14.68 -9.08
N GLN A 23 20.93 15.18 -9.41
CA GLN A 23 19.88 15.47 -8.44
C GLN A 23 19.42 14.19 -7.72
N ARG A 24 19.21 13.10 -8.47
CA ARG A 24 18.84 11.80 -7.90
C ARG A 24 19.94 11.26 -7.00
N GLU A 25 21.20 11.39 -7.41
CA GLU A 25 22.33 10.91 -6.62
C GLU A 25 22.43 11.66 -5.30
N ILE A 26 22.33 12.99 -5.33
CA ILE A 26 22.37 13.82 -4.12
C ILE A 26 21.16 13.53 -3.23
N ALA A 27 19.95 13.39 -3.79
CA ALA A 27 18.76 13.02 -3.02
C ALA A 27 18.92 11.64 -2.37
N SER A 28 19.47 10.67 -3.10
CA SER A 28 19.71 9.32 -2.60
C SER A 28 20.79 9.30 -1.51
N LYS A 29 21.83 10.13 -1.64
CA LYS A 29 22.86 10.31 -0.60
C LYS A 29 22.28 11.01 0.64
N GLY A 30 21.47 12.04 0.46
CA GLY A 30 20.81 12.78 1.55
C GLY A 30 19.86 11.90 2.36
N GLY A 31 19.05 11.07 1.69
CA GLY A 31 18.16 10.12 2.37
C GLY A 31 18.92 9.06 3.19
N ARG A 32 20.02 8.52 2.63
CA ARG A 32 20.88 7.56 3.36
C ARG A 32 21.59 8.21 4.54
N ALA A 33 22.17 9.40 4.33
CA ALA A 33 22.84 10.14 5.39
C ALA A 33 21.90 10.50 6.54
N ALA A 34 20.66 10.90 6.25
CA ALA A 34 19.67 11.20 7.30
C ALA A 34 19.31 9.97 8.15
N HIS A 35 19.26 8.78 7.53
CA HIS A 35 19.09 7.51 8.25
C HIS A 35 20.34 7.15 9.06
N GLU A 36 21.53 7.19 8.44
CA GLU A 36 22.80 6.89 9.11
C GLU A 36 23.09 7.83 10.29
N GLN A 37 22.73 9.12 10.19
CA GLN A 37 22.93 10.11 11.25
C GLN A 37 21.82 10.09 12.33
N GLY A 38 20.82 9.20 12.23
CA GLY A 38 19.74 9.08 13.21
C GLY A 38 18.87 10.33 13.36
N THR A 39 18.96 11.27 12.40
CA THR A 39 18.09 12.45 12.35
C THR A 39 16.73 12.09 11.76
N ALA A 40 16.68 11.02 10.96
CA ALA A 40 15.45 10.39 10.53
C ALA A 40 14.89 9.51 11.65
N HIS A 41 13.56 9.47 11.76
CA HIS A 41 12.87 8.50 12.62
C HIS A 41 13.11 7.09 12.09
N GLU A 42 13.78 6.26 12.89
CA GLU A 42 13.97 4.84 12.61
C GLU A 42 12.62 4.14 12.82
N PHE A 43 11.96 3.75 11.74
CA PHE A 43 10.75 2.95 11.84
C PHE A 43 11.11 1.57 12.38
N SER A 44 10.70 1.31 13.62
CA SER A 44 10.70 -0.06 14.12
C SER A 44 9.85 -0.94 13.18
N PRO A 45 10.15 -2.24 13.04
CA PRO A 45 9.35 -3.15 12.22
C PRO A 45 7.86 -3.13 12.60
N ASP A 46 7.54 -2.94 13.89
CA ASP A 46 6.17 -2.86 14.37
C ASP A 46 5.48 -1.56 13.97
N GLU A 47 6.21 -0.45 14.00
CA GLU A 47 5.69 0.84 13.55
C GLU A 47 5.49 0.89 12.03
N ALA A 48 6.42 0.34 11.25
CA ALA A 48 6.27 0.18 9.81
C ALA A 48 5.00 -0.65 9.48
N ARG A 49 4.76 -1.73 10.23
CA ARG A 49 3.52 -2.53 10.11
C ARG A 49 2.28 -1.73 10.51
N ALA A 50 2.34 -0.93 11.56
CA ALA A 50 1.21 -0.11 12.01
C ALA A 50 0.87 0.98 10.98
N ALA A 51 1.88 1.67 10.46
CA ALA A 51 1.75 2.66 9.40
C ALA A 51 1.20 2.03 8.10
N GLY A 52 1.74 0.87 7.70
CA GLY A 52 1.24 0.10 6.56
C GLY A 52 -0.23 -0.31 6.72
N ARG A 53 -0.62 -0.81 7.90
CA ARG A 53 -2.02 -1.13 8.22
C ARG A 53 -2.92 0.11 8.14
N LYS A 54 -2.51 1.23 8.74
CA LYS A 54 -3.26 2.49 8.72
C LYS A 54 -3.43 3.03 7.29
N GLY A 55 -2.37 2.98 6.48
CA GLY A 55 -2.40 3.33 5.06
C GLY A 55 -3.34 2.43 4.27
N GLY A 56 -3.24 1.11 4.45
CA GLY A 56 -4.13 0.13 3.82
C GLY A 56 -5.60 0.34 4.15
N VAL A 57 -5.94 0.60 5.41
CA VAL A 57 -7.31 0.92 5.84
C VAL A 57 -7.81 2.22 5.20
N SER A 58 -6.94 3.23 5.08
CA SER A 58 -7.30 4.51 4.49
C SER A 58 -7.59 4.39 2.99
N VAL A 59 -6.74 3.63 2.28
CA VAL A 59 -6.82 3.42 0.83
C VAL A 59 -7.95 2.46 0.45
N SER A 60 -8.23 1.45 1.27
CA SER A 60 -9.25 0.41 0.97
C SER A 60 -10.72 0.88 1.08
N LYS A 61 -10.98 2.09 1.55
CA LYS A 61 -12.35 2.64 1.70
C LYS A 61 -13.12 2.67 0.37
N ASN A 62 -12.45 2.91 -0.76
CA ASN A 62 -13.09 2.91 -2.07
C ASN A 62 -12.84 1.59 -2.82
N ARG A 63 -13.74 0.63 -2.61
CA ARG A 63 -13.67 -0.70 -3.24
C ARG A 63 -13.71 -0.65 -4.77
N GLN A 64 -14.52 0.23 -5.36
CA GLN A 64 -14.64 0.36 -6.82
C GLN A 64 -13.32 0.83 -7.43
N HIS A 65 -12.71 1.87 -6.85
CA HIS A 65 -11.40 2.38 -7.26
C HIS A 65 -10.28 1.34 -7.10
N MET A 66 -10.29 0.59 -5.97
CA MET A 66 -9.32 -0.49 -5.76
C MET A 66 -9.44 -1.61 -6.80
N SER A 67 -10.68 -1.96 -7.16
CA SER A 67 -10.94 -2.99 -8.18
C SER A 67 -10.45 -2.54 -9.56
N GLU A 68 -10.61 -1.26 -9.89
CA GLU A 68 -10.11 -0.68 -11.12
C GLU A 68 -8.58 -0.61 -11.18
N ILE A 69 -7.92 -0.18 -10.09
CA ILE A 69 -6.45 -0.21 -9.99
C ILE A 69 -5.94 -1.66 -10.11
N GLY A 70 -6.56 -2.60 -9.41
CA GLY A 70 -6.20 -4.01 -9.44
C GLY A 70 -6.33 -4.61 -10.85
N ARG A 71 -7.44 -4.35 -11.54
CA ARG A 71 -7.67 -4.74 -12.93
C ARG A 71 -6.61 -4.16 -13.88
N LYS A 72 -6.35 -2.86 -13.81
CA LYS A 72 -5.31 -2.20 -14.63
C LYS A 72 -3.92 -2.76 -14.34
N GLY A 73 -3.60 -3.04 -13.08
CA GLY A 73 -2.34 -3.66 -12.67
C GLY A 73 -2.19 -5.09 -13.19
N GLY A 74 -3.28 -5.88 -13.16
CA GLY A 74 -3.34 -7.22 -13.73
C GLY A 74 -3.17 -7.22 -15.25
N GLU A 75 -3.84 -6.32 -15.96
CA GLU A 75 -3.71 -6.16 -17.41
C GLU A 75 -2.28 -5.76 -17.82
N ALA A 76 -1.65 -4.83 -17.09
CA ALA A 76 -0.29 -4.41 -17.36
C ALA A 76 0.74 -5.53 -17.16
N ARG A 77 0.55 -6.37 -16.13
CA ARG A 77 1.39 -7.54 -15.86
C ARG A 77 1.15 -8.66 -16.88
N GLY A 78 -0.12 -8.94 -17.19
CA GLY A 78 -0.52 -9.92 -18.21
C GLY A 78 0.02 -9.59 -19.60
N ARG A 79 0.07 -8.31 -20.00
CA ARG A 79 0.71 -7.90 -21.27
C ARG A 79 2.22 -8.14 -21.28
N LYS A 80 2.90 -8.10 -20.13
CA LYS A 80 4.33 -8.37 -20.00
C LYS A 80 4.63 -9.88 -19.98
N GLN A 81 3.73 -10.68 -19.41
CA GLN A 81 3.84 -12.15 -19.33
C GLN A 81 3.30 -12.87 -20.59
N GLY A 82 2.41 -12.24 -21.36
CA GLY A 82 1.87 -12.79 -22.61
C GLY A 82 2.86 -12.90 -23.78
N ARG A 83 4.14 -12.59 -23.58
CA ARG A 83 5.22 -12.77 -24.57
C ARG A 83 6.32 -13.74 -24.13
N GLY A 84 6.16 -14.41 -22.99
CA GLY A 84 7.17 -15.32 -22.46
C GLY A 84 6.55 -16.51 -21.74
N ASN A 85 6.21 -17.54 -22.52
CA ASN A 85 6.03 -18.93 -22.11
C ASN A 85 4.90 -19.21 -21.08
N GLY A 86 3.76 -19.68 -21.60
CA GLY A 86 2.62 -20.08 -20.77
C GLY A 86 1.48 -20.69 -21.57
N SER A 87 1.79 -21.53 -22.56
CA SER A 87 0.85 -22.50 -23.12
C SER A 87 0.54 -23.56 -22.07
N ALA A 88 -0.39 -23.26 -21.17
CA ALA A 88 -1.03 -24.25 -20.31
C ALA A 88 -2.47 -23.81 -20.09
N ALA A 89 -3.35 -24.53 -20.80
CA ALA A 89 -4.79 -24.50 -20.69
C ALA A 89 -5.28 -24.34 -19.24
N ARG A 90 -6.17 -23.35 -19.04
CA ARG A 90 -7.20 -23.39 -18.01
C ARG A 90 -8.51 -22.96 -18.64
N GLU A 91 -9.06 -23.89 -19.42
CA GLU A 91 -10.49 -24.15 -19.46
C GLU A 91 -11.00 -24.23 -18.01
N ASN A 92 -11.98 -23.39 -17.70
CA ASN A 92 -12.97 -23.46 -16.61
C ASN A 92 -13.35 -22.02 -16.20
N GLY A 93 -14.11 -21.37 -17.08
CA GLY A 93 -14.93 -20.23 -16.71
C GLY A 93 -16.16 -20.72 -15.97
N ALA A 94 -16.04 -20.87 -14.65
CA ALA A 94 -17.21 -20.90 -13.77
C ALA A 94 -17.43 -19.47 -13.27
N ALA A 95 -18.50 -18.84 -13.75
CA ALA A 95 -19.00 -17.61 -13.15
C ALA A 95 -19.31 -17.87 -11.66
N PRO A 96 -19.08 -16.90 -10.76
CA PRO A 96 -19.55 -17.06 -9.38
C PRO A 96 -21.08 -17.01 -9.40
N GLU A 97 -21.71 -18.17 -9.24
CA GLU A 97 -23.14 -18.26 -8.98
C GLU A 97 -23.44 -17.55 -7.65
N SER A 98 -24.28 -16.53 -7.73
CA SER A 98 -24.86 -15.85 -6.59
C SER A 98 -25.72 -16.84 -5.80
N ASN A 99 -25.23 -17.25 -4.63
CA ASN A 99 -25.98 -18.13 -3.74
C ASN A 99 -26.91 -17.28 -2.85
N ASP A 100 -28.06 -16.88 -3.41
CA ASP A 100 -29.15 -16.23 -2.69
C ASP A 100 -29.92 -17.27 -1.84
N ASN A 101 -29.25 -17.84 -0.84
CA ASN A 101 -29.90 -18.69 0.16
C ASN A 101 -30.18 -17.88 1.43
N ILE A 102 -30.97 -16.82 1.31
CA ILE A 102 -31.67 -16.20 2.44
C ILE A 102 -32.89 -17.08 2.71
N LYS A 103 -32.68 -18.23 3.35
CA LYS A 103 -33.75 -18.98 3.99
C LYS A 103 -34.07 -18.31 5.31
N SER A 104 -35.22 -17.65 5.31
CA SER A 104 -36.07 -17.36 6.45
C SER A 104 -36.01 -18.47 7.51
N ALA A 105 -35.34 -18.20 8.62
CA ALA A 105 -35.56 -18.81 9.92
C ALA A 105 -35.68 -17.63 10.89
N SER A 106 -36.90 -17.14 11.10
CA SER A 106 -37.63 -17.35 12.35
C SER A 106 -36.79 -17.05 13.59
N SER A 107 -37.15 -15.93 14.21
CA SER A 107 -36.99 -15.55 15.61
C SER A 107 -36.62 -16.64 16.62
N ASP A 108 -35.84 -16.22 17.62
CA ASP A 108 -35.64 -16.80 18.96
C ASP A 108 -34.43 -17.73 19.16
N GLY A 109 -33.56 -17.34 20.12
CA GLY A 109 -32.57 -18.26 20.70
C GLY A 109 -31.32 -17.58 21.27
N ALA A 110 -31.41 -17.02 22.47
CA ALA A 110 -30.26 -16.60 23.26
C ALA A 110 -29.32 -17.80 23.53
N MET A 111 -28.10 -17.77 23.00
CA MET A 111 -27.16 -18.91 23.05
C MET A 111 -25.81 -18.57 23.69
N PHE A 112 -25.81 -17.66 24.67
CA PHE A 112 -24.73 -17.52 25.64
C PHE A 112 -25.35 -17.49 27.04
N GLY A 113 -25.65 -18.68 27.57
CA GLY A 113 -25.99 -18.84 28.98
C GLY A 113 -24.79 -18.52 29.87
N PRO A 114 -25.00 -18.08 31.12
CA PRO A 114 -23.90 -17.82 32.05
C PRO A 114 -23.10 -19.11 32.30
N PRO A 115 -21.77 -19.02 32.51
CA PRO A 115 -20.93 -20.18 32.78
C PRO A 115 -21.38 -20.91 34.06
N ASN A 116 -21.34 -22.24 34.02
CA ASN A 116 -21.65 -23.09 35.17
C ASN A 116 -20.65 -22.84 36.32
N PRO A 117 -21.11 -22.72 37.58
CA PRO A 117 -20.22 -22.46 38.73
C PRO A 117 -19.47 -23.70 39.26
N LEU A 118 -19.25 -24.74 38.45
CA LEU A 118 -18.60 -25.99 38.88
C LEU A 118 -17.17 -26.19 38.35
N ASP A 119 -16.63 -25.28 37.53
CA ASP A 119 -15.26 -25.38 37.02
C ASP A 119 -14.21 -24.62 37.87
N VAL A 120 -14.46 -24.46 39.17
CA VAL A 120 -13.43 -24.04 40.14
C VAL A 120 -12.79 -25.30 40.73
N ILE A 121 -11.88 -25.92 39.97
CA ILE A 121 -10.95 -26.90 40.54
C ILE A 121 -9.83 -26.11 41.21
N THR A 122 -9.86 -26.16 42.54
CA THR A 122 -8.77 -25.76 43.43
C THR A 122 -7.54 -26.64 43.17
N ASP A 123 -6.45 -26.08 42.64
CA ASP A 123 -5.11 -26.64 42.81
C ASP A 123 -4.58 -26.20 44.18
N GLY A 124 -4.14 -27.18 44.97
CA GLY A 124 -3.53 -27.00 46.29
C GLY A 124 -2.05 -26.62 46.24
#